data_AF-A0A7C3VX26-F1
#
_entry.id   AF-A0A7C3VX26-F1
#
_cell.length_a   1.000
_cell.length_b   1.000
_cell.length_c   1.000
_cell.angle_alpha   90.00
_cell.angle_beta   90.00
_cell.angle_gamma   90.00
#
_symmetry.space_group_name_H-M   'P 1'
#
loop_
_entity.id
_entity.type
_entity.pdbx_description
1 polymer ?
#
loop_
_entity_poly.entity_id
_entity_poly.type
_entity_poly.pdbx_seq_one_letter_code
_entity_poly.pdbx_strand_id
1 'polypeptide(L)'
;GQDALNGDWYKSAGAGMGATLNVASGLNAYVLSDRASWLNFGNKGDLDLLFAGDPVLFNQYAFIPVNPALHAHVKADLTARLEGWLTGQTARELIDNYRINGEKLFTFNAVSVK
;
A
#
# COMPACT_ATOMS: atom_id res chain seq x y z
N GLY A 1 19.69 11.23 13.48
CA GLY A 1 18.59 11.57 14.40
C GLY A 1 17.42 12.03 13.58
N GLN A 2 16.20 11.63 13.93
CA GLN A 2 14.95 11.91 13.18
C GLN A 2 14.54 13.39 13.21
N ASP A 3 15.41 14.29 13.67
CA ASP A 3 15.06 15.67 14.02
C ASP A 3 15.40 16.71 12.94
N ALA A 4 16.09 16.32 11.86
CA ALA A 4 16.48 17.25 10.80
C ALA A 4 15.35 17.59 9.79
N LEU A 5 14.19 16.95 9.89
CA LEU A 5 13.03 17.17 9.00
C LEU A 5 11.85 17.89 9.69
N ASN A 6 11.93 18.20 10.98
CA ASN A 6 10.83 18.78 11.77
C ASN A 6 10.82 20.31 11.70
N GLY A 7 10.45 20.89 10.55
CA GLY A 7 10.02 22.29 10.53
C GLY A 7 8.65 22.45 11.20
N ASP A 8 8.32 23.67 11.65
CA ASP A 8 7.02 23.97 12.31
C ASP A 8 5.78 23.54 11.48
N TRP A 9 5.97 23.36 10.18
CA TRP A 9 4.98 22.90 9.20
C TRP A 9 4.65 21.41 9.28
N TYR A 10 5.54 20.57 9.81
CA TYR A 10 5.32 19.13 9.93
C TYR A 10 4.67 18.79 11.28
N LYS A 11 3.56 18.05 11.23
CA LYS A 11 2.87 17.54 12.42
C LYS A 11 2.81 16.03 12.34
N SER A 12 3.50 15.35 13.24
CA SER A 12 3.37 13.89 13.39
C SER A 12 2.02 13.56 14.03
N ALA A 13 1.20 12.76 13.35
CA ALA A 13 -0.07 12.30 13.92
C ALA A 13 0.11 11.20 14.97
N GLY A 14 1.23 10.45 14.94
CA GLY A 14 1.50 9.34 15.88
C GLY A 14 0.45 8.22 15.84
N ALA A 15 -0.34 8.13 14.77
CA ALA A 15 -1.52 7.28 14.69
C ALA A 15 -1.64 6.60 13.31
N GLY A 16 -2.57 5.65 13.21
CA GLY A 16 -2.89 4.97 11.95
C GLY A 16 -3.52 5.93 10.91
N MET A 17 -3.52 5.50 9.65
CA MET A 17 -3.87 6.37 8.50
C MET A 17 -5.25 7.05 8.62
N GLY A 18 -6.27 6.37 9.14
CA GLY A 18 -7.60 6.96 9.33
C GLY A 18 -7.63 8.12 10.35
N ALA A 19 -6.83 8.02 11.43
CA ALA A 19 -6.69 9.12 12.38
C ALA A 19 -5.87 10.27 11.78
N THR A 20 -4.80 9.96 11.06
CA THR A 20 -3.99 10.95 10.32
C THR A 20 -4.83 11.74 9.31
N LEU A 21 -5.71 11.07 8.56
CA LEU A 21 -6.63 11.72 7.62
C LEU A 21 -7.64 12.64 8.33
N ASN A 22 -8.19 12.23 9.48
CA ASN A 22 -9.07 13.09 10.28
C ASN A 22 -8.33 14.33 10.82
N VAL A 23 -7.07 14.17 11.27
CA VAL A 23 -6.24 15.29 11.71
C VAL A 23 -5.99 16.25 10.55
N ALA A 24 -5.64 15.74 9.37
CA ALA A 24 -5.43 16.56 8.18
C ALA A 24 -6.69 17.32 7.77
N SER A 25 -7.85 16.66 7.81
CA SER A 25 -9.15 17.28 7.53
C SER A 25 -9.50 18.36 8.55
N GLY A 26 -9.26 18.13 9.84
CA GLY A 26 -9.54 19.13 10.88
C GLY A 26 -8.59 20.33 10.89
N LEU A 27 -7.36 20.16 10.40
CA LEU A 27 -6.35 21.22 10.33
C LEU A 27 -6.29 21.92 8.97
N ASN A 28 -7.07 21.47 7.99
CA ASN A 28 -6.93 21.87 6.57
C ASN A 28 -5.48 21.77 6.09
N ALA A 29 -4.85 20.63 6.39
CA ALA A 29 -3.45 20.35 6.09
C ALA A 29 -3.29 19.39 4.91
N TYR A 30 -2.06 19.34 4.38
CA TYR A 30 -1.67 18.33 3.40
C TYR A 30 -1.34 17.01 4.09
N VAL A 31 -1.67 15.90 3.42
CA VAL A 31 -1.36 14.55 3.89
C VAL A 31 -1.04 13.65 2.70
N LEU A 32 0.01 12.84 2.82
CA LEU A 32 0.28 11.75 1.91
C LEU A 32 -0.41 10.49 2.45
N SER A 33 -1.29 9.89 1.65
CA SER A 33 -2.05 8.70 2.01
C SER A 33 -2.01 7.67 0.88
N ASP A 34 -2.09 6.39 1.23
CA ASP A 34 -2.30 5.35 0.23
C ASP A 34 -3.74 5.42 -0.32
N ARG A 35 -3.93 4.93 -1.54
CA ARG A 35 -5.22 4.99 -2.24
C ARG A 35 -6.32 4.24 -1.49
N ALA A 36 -6.01 3.14 -0.82
CA ALA A 36 -7.01 2.32 -0.13
C ALA A 36 -7.59 3.08 1.06
N SER A 37 -6.71 3.69 1.86
CA SER A 37 -7.10 4.54 2.98
C SER A 37 -7.93 5.74 2.51
N TRP A 38 -7.51 6.44 1.46
CA TRP A 38 -8.25 7.57 0.89
C TRP A 38 -9.66 7.19 0.41
N LEU A 39 -9.80 6.07 -0.30
CA LEU A 39 -11.08 5.63 -0.85
C LEU A 39 -12.05 5.15 0.24
N ASN A 40 -11.55 4.51 1.29
CA ASN A 40 -12.36 4.07 2.44
C ASN A 40 -12.66 5.20 3.43
N PHE A 41 -11.92 6.31 3.37
CA PHE A 41 -12.10 7.43 4.29
C PHE A 41 -13.34 8.25 3.94
N GLY A 42 -14.37 8.17 4.79
CA GLY A 42 -15.64 8.89 4.57
C GLY A 42 -15.58 10.38 4.92
N ASN A 43 -14.83 10.77 5.95
CA ASN A 43 -14.83 12.13 6.49
C ASN A 43 -13.81 13.05 5.80
N LYS A 44 -13.96 13.28 4.49
CA LYS A 44 -12.97 14.07 3.74
C LYS A 44 -12.93 15.55 4.14
N GLY A 45 -14.02 16.13 4.64
CA GLY A 45 -14.12 17.57 4.87
C GLY A 45 -13.77 18.32 3.60
N ASP A 46 -12.85 19.28 3.68
CA ASP A 46 -12.34 20.06 2.54
C ASP A 46 -11.09 19.42 1.89
N LEU A 47 -10.70 18.19 2.25
CA LEU A 47 -9.59 17.50 1.60
C LEU A 47 -9.97 17.09 0.19
N ASP A 48 -9.10 17.41 -0.76
CA ASP A 48 -9.18 16.98 -2.15
C ASP A 48 -7.92 16.22 -2.58
N LEU A 49 -8.06 15.38 -3.61
CA LEU A 49 -6.92 14.72 -4.23
C LEU A 49 -6.16 15.70 -5.13
N LEU A 50 -5.04 16.22 -4.63
CA LEU A 50 -4.24 17.21 -5.37
C LEU A 50 -3.24 16.59 -6.33
N PHE A 51 -2.71 15.40 -6.01
CA PHE A 51 -1.67 14.75 -6.81
C PHE A 51 -1.75 13.22 -6.69
N ALA A 52 -1.66 12.52 -7.82
CA ALA A 52 -1.59 11.06 -7.88
C ALA A 52 -1.04 10.58 -9.23
N GLY A 53 -0.57 9.33 -9.27
CA GLY A 53 -0.18 8.65 -10.51
C GLY A 53 1.28 8.83 -10.93
N ASP A 54 2.05 9.63 -10.20
CA ASP A 54 3.50 9.72 -10.42
C ASP A 54 4.16 8.36 -10.14
N PRO A 55 5.08 7.89 -11.02
CA PRO A 55 5.81 6.64 -10.80
C PRO A 55 6.52 6.55 -9.44
N VAL A 56 6.96 7.67 -8.85
CA VAL A 56 7.61 7.67 -7.53
C VAL A 56 6.65 7.30 -6.40
N LEU A 57 5.35 7.48 -6.60
CA LEU A 57 4.31 7.13 -5.64
C LEU A 57 3.84 5.67 -5.76
N PHE A 58 4.43 4.91 -6.68
CA PHE A 58 4.09 3.51 -6.85
C PHE A 58 4.59 2.67 -5.67
N ASN A 59 3.65 2.21 -4.84
CA ASN A 59 3.95 1.35 -3.69
C ASN A 59 4.01 -0.13 -4.11
N GLN A 60 5.21 -0.61 -4.44
CA GLN A 60 5.45 -2.00 -4.86
C GLN A 60 5.30 -2.98 -3.69
N TYR A 61 4.57 -4.07 -3.92
CA TYR A 61 4.51 -5.22 -3.03
C TYR A 61 5.36 -6.38 -3.57
N ALA A 62 5.99 -7.13 -2.67
CA ALA A 62 6.78 -8.32 -3.00
C ALA A 62 6.43 -9.49 -2.08
N PHE A 63 6.47 -10.70 -2.62
CA PHE A 63 6.40 -11.94 -1.85
C PHE A 63 7.82 -12.51 -1.70
N ILE A 64 8.27 -12.74 -0.47
CA ILE A 64 9.65 -13.17 -0.18
C ILE A 64 9.58 -14.51 0.56
N PRO A 65 9.86 -15.64 -0.11
CA PRO A 65 9.98 -16.94 0.54
C PRO A 65 11.07 -16.96 1.63
N VAL A 66 10.75 -17.54 2.79
CA VAL A 66 11.75 -17.77 3.85
C VAL A 66 12.69 -18.88 3.43
N ASN A 67 14.00 -18.69 3.64
CA ASN A 67 15.03 -19.66 3.24
C ASN A 67 14.93 -20.98 4.05
N PRO A 68 14.60 -22.12 3.42
CA PRO A 68 14.47 -23.40 4.11
C PRO A 68 15.81 -23.98 4.59
N ALA A 69 16.94 -23.59 4.00
CA ALA A 69 18.26 -24.03 4.46
C ALA A 69 18.61 -23.45 5.84
N LEU A 70 18.06 -22.27 6.17
CA LEU A 70 18.20 -21.63 7.48
C LEU A 70 17.06 -22.01 8.43
N HIS A 71 15.90 -22.33 7.88
CA HIS A 71 14.69 -22.61 8.66
C HIS A 71 14.01 -23.90 8.18
N ALA A 72 14.54 -25.06 8.55
CA ALA A 72 14.07 -26.37 8.09
C ALA A 72 12.59 -26.68 8.41
N HIS A 73 11.95 -25.95 9.32
CA HIS A 73 10.54 -26.12 9.68
C HIS A 73 9.56 -25.44 8.71
N VAL A 74 10.04 -24.55 7.83
CA VAL A 74 9.18 -23.83 6.89
C VAL A 74 8.63 -24.77 5.82
N LYS A 75 7.43 -24.45 5.34
CA LYS A 75 6.73 -25.27 4.35
C LYS A 75 7.09 -24.85 2.92
N ALA A 76 8.34 -25.12 2.52
CA ALA A 76 8.89 -24.67 1.23
C ALA A 76 7.99 -25.01 0.04
N ASP A 77 7.47 -26.24 -0.03
CA ASP A 77 6.58 -26.67 -1.12
C ASP A 77 5.27 -25.88 -1.17
N LEU A 78 4.70 -25.54 0.00
CA LEU A 78 3.48 -24.72 0.06
C LEU A 78 3.78 -23.27 -0.33
N THR A 79 4.94 -22.74 0.08
CA THR A 79 5.40 -21.40 -0.30
C THR A 79 5.57 -21.29 -1.81
N ALA A 80 6.21 -22.27 -2.45
CA ALA A 80 6.39 -22.31 -3.90
C ALA A 80 5.06 -22.41 -4.65
N ARG A 81 4.10 -23.20 -4.13
CA ARG A 81 2.74 -23.27 -4.70
C ARG A 81 2.00 -21.93 -4.58
N LEU A 82 2.14 -21.23 -3.45
CA LEU A 82 1.54 -19.92 -3.25
C LEU A 82 2.16 -18.87 -4.17
N GLU A 83 3.48 -18.85 -4.30
CA GLU A 83 4.20 -17.97 -5.23
C GLU A 83 3.75 -18.19 -6.68
N GLY A 84 3.67 -19.44 -7.12
CA GLY A 84 3.18 -19.79 -8.46
C GLY A 84 1.73 -19.34 -8.69
N TRP A 85 0.87 -19.44 -7.67
CA TRP A 85 -0.50 -18.92 -7.75
C TRP A 85 -0.52 -17.39 -7.81
N LEU A 86 0.23 -16.70 -6.93
CA LEU A 86 0.30 -15.25 -6.83
C LEU A 86 0.86 -14.59 -8.09
N THR A 87 1.69 -15.30 -8.84
CA THR A 87 2.27 -14.83 -10.11
C THR A 87 1.50 -15.33 -11.34
N GLY A 88 0.44 -16.10 -11.14
CA GLY A 88 -0.38 -16.71 -12.19
C GLY A 88 -1.53 -15.81 -12.69
N GLN A 89 -2.23 -16.30 -13.72
CA GLN A 89 -3.32 -15.59 -14.39
C GLN A 89 -4.49 -15.27 -13.43
N THR A 90 -4.86 -16.20 -12.55
CA THR A 90 -5.94 -15.97 -11.58
C THR A 90 -5.62 -14.83 -10.62
N ALA A 91 -4.40 -14.77 -10.08
CA ALA A 91 -4.01 -13.66 -9.21
C ALA A 91 -3.97 -12.33 -9.96
N ARG A 92 -3.47 -12.32 -11.21
CA ARG A 92 -3.52 -11.14 -12.08
C ARG A 92 -4.95 -10.60 -12.22
N GLU A 93 -5.89 -11.45 -12.61
CA GLU A 93 -7.28 -11.06 -12.80
C GLU A 93 -7.91 -10.54 -11.51
N LEU A 94 -7.67 -11.19 -10.37
CA LEU A 94 -8.19 -10.74 -9.08
C LEU A 94 -7.61 -9.38 -8.68
N ILE A 95 -6.30 -9.20 -8.83
CA ILE A 95 -5.60 -7.96 -8.45
C ILE A 95 -6.01 -6.80 -9.35
N ASP A 96 -5.99 -6.99 -10.68
CA ASP A 96 -6.30 -5.92 -11.64
C ASP A 96 -7.78 -5.48 -11.61
N ASN A 97 -8.69 -6.37 -11.18
CA ASN A 97 -10.12 -6.09 -11.08
C ASN A 97 -10.57 -5.67 -9.67
N TYR A 98 -9.68 -5.68 -8.67
CA TYR A 98 -10.05 -5.25 -7.33
C TYR A 98 -10.36 -3.75 -7.30
N ARG A 99 -11.56 -3.41 -6.80
CA ARG A 99 -12.09 -2.05 -6.79
C ARG A 99 -12.67 -1.67 -5.44
N ILE A 100 -12.54 -0.39 -5.10
CA ILE A 100 -13.25 0.26 -3.99
C ILE A 100 -13.99 1.46 -4.57
N ASN A 101 -15.31 1.53 -4.36
CA ASN A 101 -16.16 2.59 -4.90
C ASN A 101 -15.99 2.80 -6.43
N GLY A 102 -15.79 1.70 -7.17
CA GLY A 102 -15.57 1.73 -8.63
C GLY A 102 -14.14 2.01 -9.07
N GLU A 103 -13.25 2.45 -8.18
CA GLU A 103 -11.86 2.80 -8.49
C GLU A 103 -10.94 1.59 -8.42
N LYS A 104 -10.06 1.43 -9.43
CA LYS A 104 -9.04 0.38 -9.44
C LYS A 104 -7.98 0.69 -8.39
N LEU A 105 -7.65 -0.28 -7.54
CA LEU A 105 -6.73 -0.04 -6.42
C LEU A 105 -5.31 -0.56 -6.66
N PHE A 106 -5.18 -1.75 -7.27
CA PHE A 106 -3.88 -2.40 -7.47
C PHE A 106 -3.65 -2.68 -8.94
N THR A 107 -2.39 -2.68 -9.35
CA THR A 107 -1.96 -3.07 -10.70
C THR A 107 -1.05 -4.27 -10.58
N PHE A 108 -1.41 -5.36 -11.24
CA PHE A 108 -0.57 -6.55 -11.26
C PHE A 108 0.71 -6.28 -12.07
N ASN A 109 1.87 -6.58 -11.50
CA ASN A 109 3.15 -6.40 -12.19
C ASN A 109 4.18 -7.49 -11.89
N ALA A 110 3.74 -8.66 -11.41
CA ALA A 110 4.67 -9.75 -11.16
C ALA A 110 5.32 -10.19 -12.47
N VAL A 111 6.64 -10.33 -12.45
CA VAL A 111 7.42 -10.96 -13.51
C VAL A 111 7.50 -12.45 -13.22
N SER A 112 7.23 -13.29 -14.22
CA SER A 112 7.49 -14.72 -14.07
C SER A 112 9.00 -14.91 -13.93
N VAL A 113 9.46 -15.21 -12.72
CA VAL A 113 10.81 -15.71 -12.50
C VAL A 113 10.79 -17.16 -13.00
N LYS A 114 11.44 -17.41 -14.14
CA LYS A 114 11.74 -18.76 -14.58
C LYS A 114 12.96 -19.29 -13.84
#